data_AF-A0A016UDB6-F1
#
_entry.id   AF-A0A016UDB6-F1
#
_cell.length_a   1.000
_cell.length_b   1.000
_cell.length_c   1.000
_cell.angle_alpha   90.00
_cell.angle_beta   90.00
_cell.angle_gamma   90.00
#
_symmetry.space_group_name_H-M   'P 1'
#
loop_
_entity.id
_entity.type
_entity.pdbx_description
1 polymer ?
#
loop_
_entity_poly.entity_id
_entity_poly.type
_entity_poly.pdbx_seq_one_letter_code
_entity_poly.pdbx_strand_id
1 'polypeptide(L)'
;MKLLRGAKSVGQADELSRLLKRQPLTQEDSVVASVEVDVKQVFADAVRRLPVTAETIRKHTEKSVMLRKLKSFIDSGRWPKVVKGAWKHFHNRRESLSLVQGCVMLSDRVVVPETLRAVVLKELHTGHPGIVRMKSLARSYVYWPNIDEDCERTVQGCTDCQLQSKTPAKVPLQMWKSAQEVWERIHVDFAGPLHGTCYMVVVDAMNPTGKVA
;
A
#
# COMPACT_ATOMS: atom_id res chain seq x y z
N MET A 1 -6.97 54.47 -72.33
CA MET A 1 -7.76 54.06 -71.16
C MET A 1 -7.13 54.65 -69.90
N LYS A 2 -7.99 55.34 -69.14
CA LYS A 2 -7.83 56.05 -67.86
C LYS A 2 -6.94 55.29 -66.83
N LEU A 3 -5.92 55.95 -66.22
CA LEU A 3 -5.90 56.55 -64.86
C LEU A 3 -5.59 55.49 -63.75
N LEU A 4 -4.71 55.65 -62.73
CA LEU A 4 -4.48 56.78 -61.84
C LEU A 4 -3.16 56.68 -61.04
N ARG A 5 -2.69 57.87 -60.62
CA ARG A 5 -1.73 58.15 -59.54
C ARG A 5 -2.34 57.86 -58.17
N GLY A 6 -1.49 57.74 -57.13
CA GLY A 6 -1.83 58.26 -55.80
C GLY A 6 -1.38 57.39 -54.62
N ALA A 7 -0.51 57.95 -53.79
CA ALA A 7 0.03 57.33 -52.58
C ALA A 7 -0.75 57.65 -51.30
N LYS A 8 -0.49 56.84 -50.26
CA LYS A 8 -0.65 57.03 -48.79
C LYS A 8 -2.00 56.69 -48.15
N SER A 9 -2.02 55.65 -47.30
CA SER A 9 -2.31 55.75 -45.85
C SER A 9 -2.20 54.38 -45.16
N VAL A 10 -1.48 54.33 -44.03
CA VAL A 10 -1.49 53.21 -43.06
C VAL A 10 -2.87 53.14 -42.39
N GLY A 11 -3.44 51.95 -42.18
CA GLY A 11 -4.66 51.81 -41.38
C GLY A 11 -5.25 50.40 -41.30
N GLN A 12 -4.97 49.75 -40.16
CA GLN A 12 -5.77 48.74 -39.45
C GLN A 12 -5.80 47.29 -39.95
N ALA A 13 -4.86 46.52 -39.40
CA ALA A 13 -5.04 45.12 -39.05
C ALA A 13 -6.02 45.00 -37.87
N ASP A 14 -7.33 44.90 -38.12
CA ASP A 14 -8.29 44.50 -37.09
C ASP A 14 -9.61 43.96 -37.70
N GLU A 15 -9.54 42.84 -38.43
CA GLU A 15 -10.78 42.18 -38.90
C GLU A 15 -10.69 40.65 -38.99
N LEU A 16 -9.95 40.00 -38.08
CA LEU A 16 -9.96 38.53 -37.98
C LEU A 16 -10.35 37.98 -36.59
N SER A 17 -10.60 38.83 -35.60
CA SER A 17 -11.06 38.39 -34.26
C SER A 17 -12.56 38.10 -34.14
N ARG A 18 -13.35 38.24 -35.21
CA ARG A 18 -14.83 38.09 -35.16
C ARG A 18 -15.39 36.80 -35.73
N LEU A 19 -14.55 35.83 -36.10
CA LEU A 19 -15.00 34.52 -36.55
C LEU A 19 -14.41 33.43 -35.64
N LEU A 20 -14.99 33.32 -34.43
CA LEU A 20 -14.97 32.08 -33.67
C LEU A 20 -15.76 31.02 -34.47
N LYS A 21 -15.17 30.54 -35.58
CA LYS A 21 -15.45 29.20 -36.06
C LYS A 21 -15.12 28.29 -34.88
N ARG A 22 -16.12 27.55 -34.40
CA ARG A 22 -15.90 26.36 -33.58
C ARG A 22 -14.82 25.53 -34.28
N GLN A 23 -13.59 25.63 -33.82
CA GLN A 23 -12.54 24.73 -34.28
C GLN A 23 -12.93 23.34 -33.76
N PRO A 24 -12.94 22.30 -34.62
CA PRO A 24 -12.94 20.93 -34.12
C PRO A 24 -11.72 20.80 -33.21
N LEU A 25 -11.91 20.20 -32.03
CA LEU A 25 -10.81 19.85 -31.14
C LEU A 25 -9.72 19.17 -31.95
N THR A 26 -8.47 19.64 -31.82
CA THR A 26 -7.36 18.97 -32.49
C THR A 26 -7.17 17.57 -31.87
N GLN A 27 -6.55 16.65 -32.60
CA GLN A 27 -6.29 15.29 -32.10
C GLN A 27 -5.50 15.32 -30.79
N GLU A 28 -4.60 16.29 -30.63
CA GLU A 28 -3.82 16.50 -29.40
C GLU A 28 -4.71 16.93 -28.23
N ASP A 29 -5.62 17.88 -28.44
CA ASP A 29 -6.59 18.29 -27.41
C ASP A 29 -7.51 17.13 -26.99
N SER A 30 -7.91 16.29 -27.95
CA SER A 30 -8.70 15.10 -27.67
C SER A 30 -7.94 14.07 -26.85
N VAL A 31 -6.65 13.85 -27.15
CA VAL A 31 -5.79 12.90 -26.42
C VAL A 31 -5.51 13.40 -25.00
N VAL A 32 -5.22 14.70 -24.83
CA VAL A 32 -5.01 15.32 -23.51
C VAL A 32 -6.28 15.23 -22.66
N ALA A 33 -7.44 15.56 -23.25
CA ALA A 33 -8.72 15.46 -22.55
C ALA A 33 -9.04 14.01 -22.13
N SER A 34 -8.78 13.01 -22.99
CA SER A 34 -8.99 11.60 -22.63
C SER A 34 -8.08 11.16 -21.49
N VAL A 35 -6.80 11.54 -21.51
CA VAL A 35 -5.86 11.21 -20.43
C VAL A 35 -6.27 11.88 -19.12
N GLU A 36 -6.74 13.12 -19.16
CA GLU A 36 -7.19 13.82 -17.96
C GLU A 36 -8.44 13.17 -17.34
N VAL A 37 -9.37 12.70 -18.18
CA VAL A 37 -10.55 11.93 -17.72
C VAL A 37 -10.13 10.63 -17.05
N ASP A 38 -9.20 9.89 -17.65
CA ASP A 38 -8.70 8.63 -17.10
C ASP A 38 -8.01 8.81 -15.75
N VAL A 39 -7.14 9.83 -15.62
CA VAL A 39 -6.46 10.14 -14.36
C VAL A 39 -7.45 10.50 -13.25
N LYS A 40 -8.52 11.24 -13.58
CA LYS A 40 -9.59 11.57 -12.62
C LYS A 40 -10.38 10.32 -12.21
N GLN A 41 -10.62 9.39 -13.13
CA GLN A 41 -11.29 8.12 -12.81
C GLN A 41 -10.44 7.26 -11.87
N VAL A 42 -9.15 7.09 -12.16
CA VAL A 42 -8.21 6.34 -11.30
C VAL A 42 -8.18 6.92 -9.88
N PHE A 43 -8.14 8.25 -9.77
CA PHE A 43 -8.22 8.91 -8.46
C PHE A 43 -9.54 8.63 -7.75
N ALA A 44 -10.67 8.74 -8.45
CA ALA A 44 -11.99 8.49 -7.87
C ALA A 44 -12.12 7.04 -7.36
N ASP A 45 -11.62 6.07 -8.13
CA ASP A 45 -11.66 4.66 -7.76
C ASP A 45 -10.73 4.32 -6.59
N ALA A 46 -9.56 4.95 -6.52
CA ALA A 46 -8.67 4.82 -5.38
C ALA A 46 -9.32 5.36 -4.10
N VAL A 47 -9.90 6.58 -4.15
CA VAL A 47 -10.54 7.22 -2.99
C VAL A 47 -11.80 6.49 -2.53
N ARG A 48 -12.60 5.95 -3.44
CA ARG A 48 -13.84 5.18 -3.12
C ARG A 48 -13.59 4.00 -2.19
N ARG A 49 -12.37 3.44 -2.20
CA ARG A 49 -11.97 2.30 -1.39
C ARG A 49 -11.30 2.70 -0.07
N LEU A 50 -11.20 4.00 0.21
CA LEU A 50 -10.62 4.52 1.44
C LEU A 50 -11.71 4.89 2.45
N PRO A 51 -11.40 4.83 3.75
CA PRO A 51 -12.30 5.29 4.80
C PRO A 51 -12.40 6.83 4.87
N VAL A 52 -11.82 7.55 3.90
CA VAL A 52 -11.68 9.00 3.88
C VAL A 52 -12.07 9.55 2.51
N THR A 53 -12.76 10.68 2.49
CA THR A 53 -13.18 11.35 1.25
C THR A 53 -12.04 12.16 0.64
N ALA A 54 -12.09 12.38 -0.68
CA ALA A 54 -11.12 13.23 -1.40
C ALA A 54 -11.02 14.63 -0.78
N GLU A 55 -12.14 15.20 -0.34
CA GLU A 55 -12.16 16.51 0.32
C GLU A 55 -11.40 16.50 1.65
N THR A 56 -11.59 15.46 2.46
CA THR A 56 -10.84 15.29 3.72
C THR A 56 -9.35 15.14 3.45
N ILE A 57 -8.96 14.32 2.47
CA ILE A 57 -7.56 14.16 2.07
C ILE A 57 -6.96 15.51 1.64
N ARG A 58 -7.67 16.28 0.81
CA ARG A 58 -7.24 17.62 0.38
C ARG A 58 -7.03 18.57 1.55
N LYS A 59 -8.01 18.69 2.45
CA LYS A 59 -7.93 19.55 3.64
C LYS A 59 -6.73 19.19 4.53
N HIS A 60 -6.47 17.91 4.74
CA HIS A 60 -5.34 17.45 5.53
C HIS A 60 -3.99 17.58 4.79
N THR A 61 -4.00 17.47 3.46
CA THR A 61 -2.84 17.76 2.61
C THR A 61 -2.39 19.21 2.73
N GLU A 62 -3.34 20.16 2.78
CA GLU A 62 -3.05 21.59 2.95
C GLU A 62 -2.47 21.92 4.33
N LYS A 63 -2.93 21.22 5.37
CA LYS A 63 -2.39 21.34 6.73
C LYS A 63 -0.99 20.75 6.86
N SER A 64 -0.66 19.72 6.09
CA SER A 64 0.66 19.08 6.12
C SER A 64 1.74 19.97 5.48
N VAL A 65 2.73 20.35 6.29
CA VAL A 65 3.89 21.13 5.81
C VAL A 65 4.66 20.38 4.73
N MET A 66 4.82 19.06 4.89
CA MET A 66 5.55 18.22 3.94
C MET A 66 4.80 18.13 2.61
N LEU A 67 3.51 17.78 2.63
CA LEU A 67 2.75 17.60 1.39
C LEU A 67 2.50 18.93 0.67
N ARG A 68 2.35 20.04 1.38
CA ARG A 68 2.26 21.37 0.75
C ARG A 68 3.54 21.74 0.00
N LYS A 69 4.72 21.46 0.57
CA LYS A 69 6.00 21.63 -0.13
C LYS A 69 6.12 20.67 -1.31
N LEU A 70 5.68 19.43 -1.14
CA LEU A 70 5.68 18.43 -2.21
C LEU A 70 4.83 18.90 -3.41
N LYS A 71 3.64 19.45 -3.16
CA LYS A 71 2.79 20.08 -4.20
C LYS A 71 3.56 21.17 -4.95
N SER A 72 4.23 22.08 -4.23
CA SER A 72 5.01 23.14 -4.88
C SER A 72 6.15 22.62 -5.75
N PHE A 73 6.77 21.48 -5.40
CA PHE A 73 7.81 20.85 -6.24
C PHE A 73 7.23 20.17 -7.48
N ILE A 74 6.05 19.55 -7.35
CA ILE A 74 5.32 18.94 -8.47
C ILE A 74 4.89 20.04 -9.44
N ASP A 75 4.22 21.09 -8.96
CA ASP A 75 3.70 22.18 -9.80
C ASP A 75 4.82 23.00 -10.47
N SER A 76 5.92 23.27 -9.77
CA SER A 76 7.03 24.05 -10.31
C SER A 76 8.05 23.24 -11.11
N GLY A 77 8.00 21.91 -11.04
CA GLY A 77 9.02 21.01 -11.61
C GLY A 77 10.42 21.13 -10.99
N ARG A 78 10.61 22.00 -9.98
CA ARG A 78 11.93 22.29 -9.40
C ARG A 78 12.14 21.51 -8.11
N TRP A 79 12.94 20.46 -8.21
CA TRP A 79 13.29 19.60 -7.09
C TRP A 79 14.65 20.00 -6.48
N PRO A 80 14.80 19.90 -5.15
CA PRO A 80 16.11 20.11 -4.51
C PRO A 80 17.15 19.10 -5.01
N LYS A 81 18.37 19.57 -5.31
CA LYS A 81 19.47 18.70 -5.78
C LYS A 81 19.95 17.70 -4.72
N VAL A 82 19.85 18.07 -3.44
CA VAL A 82 20.26 17.23 -2.31
C VAL A 82 19.06 17.02 -1.41
N VAL A 83 18.61 15.78 -1.28
CA VAL A 83 17.47 15.39 -0.45
C VAL A 83 17.91 14.44 0.67
N LYS A 84 17.40 14.69 1.88
CA LYS A 84 17.71 13.91 3.10
C LYS A 84 16.43 13.32 3.72
N GLY A 85 16.56 12.20 4.42
CA GLY A 85 15.48 11.56 5.17
C GLY A 85 14.30 11.15 4.29
N ALA A 86 13.07 11.40 4.78
CA ALA A 86 11.82 11.02 4.14
C ALA A 86 11.65 11.56 2.71
N TRP A 87 12.30 12.67 2.37
CA TRP A 87 12.26 13.26 1.02
C TRP A 87 12.87 12.38 -0.05
N LYS A 88 13.81 11.47 0.30
CA LYS A 88 14.39 10.53 -0.67
C LYS A 88 13.32 9.66 -1.34
N HIS A 89 12.31 9.23 -0.57
CA HIS A 89 11.24 8.37 -1.10
C HIS A 89 10.38 9.07 -2.15
N PHE A 90 10.16 10.38 -2.00
CA PHE A 90 9.44 11.19 -2.97
C PHE A 90 10.31 11.59 -4.15
N HIS A 91 11.55 12.03 -3.90
CA HIS A 91 12.49 12.43 -4.96
C HIS A 91 12.81 11.28 -5.93
N ASN A 92 13.03 10.07 -5.41
CA ASN A 92 13.32 8.89 -6.23
C ASN A 92 12.13 8.47 -7.11
N ARG A 93 10.92 8.94 -6.79
CA ARG A 93 9.68 8.63 -7.52
C ARG A 93 9.01 9.86 -8.11
N ARG A 94 9.76 10.97 -8.24
CA ARG A 94 9.23 12.29 -8.63
C ARG A 94 8.53 12.29 -9.99
N GLU A 95 9.00 11.45 -10.92
CA GLU A 95 8.41 11.30 -12.26
C GLU A 95 7.03 10.63 -12.22
N SER A 96 6.73 9.89 -11.17
CA SER A 96 5.44 9.23 -10.96
C SER A 96 4.51 10.03 -10.04
N LEU A 97 4.92 11.21 -9.56
CA LEU A 97 4.08 12.04 -8.71
C LEU A 97 3.25 13.00 -9.55
N SER A 98 1.97 13.12 -9.22
CA SER A 98 1.04 14.02 -9.89
C SER A 98 0.07 14.67 -8.89
N LEU A 99 -0.57 15.76 -9.33
CA LEU A 99 -1.60 16.44 -8.56
C LEU A 99 -2.96 16.21 -9.21
N VAL A 100 -3.92 15.68 -8.46
CA VAL A 100 -5.28 15.43 -8.93
C VAL A 100 -6.26 15.99 -7.91
N GLN A 101 -7.11 16.95 -8.32
CA GLN A 101 -8.11 17.60 -7.46
C GLN A 101 -7.53 18.14 -6.13
N GLY A 102 -6.29 18.62 -6.15
CA GLY A 102 -5.57 19.14 -4.99
C GLY A 102 -4.97 18.08 -4.06
N CYS A 103 -5.15 16.79 -4.36
CA CYS A 103 -4.52 15.65 -3.69
C CYS A 103 -3.25 15.22 -4.43
N VAL A 104 -2.28 14.70 -3.69
CA VAL A 104 -1.04 14.17 -4.27
C VAL A 104 -1.23 12.69 -4.59
N MET A 105 -0.88 12.30 -5.81
CA MET A 105 -0.91 10.92 -6.30
C MET A 105 0.51 10.43 -6.55
N LEU A 106 0.75 9.15 -6.32
CA LEU A 106 1.93 8.42 -6.76
C LEU A 106 1.47 7.29 -7.70
N SER A 107 1.62 7.50 -9.00
CA SER A 107 1.00 6.68 -10.03
C SER A 107 -0.52 6.62 -9.83
N ASP A 108 -1.05 5.46 -9.49
CA ASP A 108 -2.45 5.14 -9.24
C ASP A 108 -2.85 5.24 -7.75
N ARG A 109 -1.92 5.63 -6.87
CA ARG A 109 -2.11 5.58 -5.41
C ARG A 109 -2.20 6.96 -4.79
N VAL A 110 -3.11 7.11 -3.84
CA VAL A 110 -3.28 8.37 -3.11
C VAL A 110 -2.20 8.50 -2.04
N VAL A 111 -1.48 9.63 -2.03
CA VAL A 111 -0.52 9.93 -0.97
C VAL A 111 -1.26 10.41 0.27
N VAL A 112 -1.20 9.63 1.36
CA VAL A 112 -2.00 9.89 2.56
C VAL A 112 -1.26 10.82 3.55
N PRO A 113 -1.88 11.95 3.97
CA PRO A 113 -1.34 12.81 5.01
C PRO A 113 -1.14 12.10 6.35
N GLU A 114 -0.10 12.48 7.10
CA GLU A 114 0.27 11.88 8.39
C GLU A 114 -0.90 11.70 9.36
N THR A 115 -1.75 12.71 9.45
CA THR A 115 -2.93 12.73 10.33
C THR A 115 -3.99 11.69 9.97
N LEU A 116 -4.03 11.22 8.72
CA LEU A 116 -5.03 10.25 8.23
C LEU A 116 -4.50 8.82 8.19
N ARG A 117 -3.19 8.61 8.35
CA ARG A 117 -2.56 7.29 8.25
C ARG A 117 -3.15 6.28 9.25
N ALA A 118 -3.41 6.70 10.49
CA ALA A 118 -4.00 5.84 11.50
C ALA A 118 -5.42 5.34 11.11
N VAL A 119 -6.23 6.21 10.51
CA VAL A 119 -7.58 5.86 10.05
C VAL A 119 -7.51 4.86 8.89
N VAL A 120 -6.60 5.11 7.93
CA VAL A 120 -6.39 4.20 6.80
C VAL A 120 -5.82 2.85 7.26
N LEU A 121 -4.86 2.83 8.18
CA LEU A 121 -4.30 1.59 8.74
C LEU A 121 -5.37 0.78 9.47
N LYS A 122 -6.25 1.44 10.23
CA LYS A 122 -7.38 0.78 10.90
C LYS A 122 -8.29 0.09 9.88
N GLU A 123 -8.62 0.76 8.78
CA GLU A 123 -9.47 0.19 7.74
C GLU A 123 -8.78 -0.97 6.99
N LEU A 124 -7.50 -0.83 6.66
CA LEU A 124 -6.70 -1.90 6.05
C LEU A 124 -6.58 -3.13 6.96
N HIS A 125 -6.72 -2.94 8.27
CA HIS A 125 -6.68 -3.99 9.27
C HIS A 125 -8.05 -4.61 9.56
N THR A 126 -9.15 -4.04 9.04
CA THR A 126 -10.51 -4.57 9.22
C THR A 126 -10.58 -6.04 8.79
N GLY A 127 -11.12 -6.88 9.67
CA GLY A 127 -11.22 -8.33 9.45
C GLY A 127 -9.92 -9.10 9.64
N HIS A 128 -8.89 -8.50 10.25
CA HIS A 128 -7.61 -9.15 10.61
C HIS A 128 -6.95 -9.93 9.46
N PRO A 129 -6.75 -9.32 8.28
CA PRO A 129 -6.32 -10.03 7.07
C PRO A 129 -4.88 -10.59 7.15
N GLY A 130 -4.14 -10.27 8.20
CA GLY A 130 -2.73 -10.60 8.36
C GLY A 130 -1.79 -9.71 7.53
N ILE A 131 -0.49 -9.81 7.80
CA ILE A 131 0.50 -8.84 7.31
C ILE A 131 0.65 -8.82 5.79
N VAL A 132 0.65 -9.99 5.14
CA VAL A 132 0.86 -10.11 3.69
C VAL A 132 -0.29 -9.43 2.94
N ARG A 133 -1.52 -9.75 3.31
CA ARG A 133 -2.72 -9.19 2.65
C ARG A 133 -2.90 -7.71 2.97
N MET A 134 -2.64 -7.27 4.20
CA MET A 134 -2.69 -5.86 4.56
C MET A 134 -1.72 -5.01 3.71
N LYS A 135 -0.46 -5.46 3.56
CA LYS A 135 0.51 -4.79 2.67
C LYS A 135 0.07 -4.78 1.21
N SER A 136 -0.49 -5.89 0.73
CA SER A 136 -1.00 -5.97 -0.64
C SER A 136 -2.10 -4.94 -0.89
N LEU A 137 -3.07 -4.80 0.02
CA LEU A 137 -4.15 -3.82 -0.08
C LEU A 137 -3.61 -2.38 0.00
N ALA A 138 -2.70 -2.12 0.94
CA ALA A 138 -2.07 -0.82 1.09
C ALA A 138 -1.40 -0.37 -0.22
N ARG A 139 -0.59 -1.26 -0.81
CA ARG A 139 0.15 -1.00 -2.05
C ARG A 139 -0.73 -0.83 -3.28
N SER A 140 -2.01 -1.20 -3.24
CA SER A 140 -2.94 -1.02 -4.37
C SER A 140 -3.61 0.36 -4.39
N TYR A 141 -3.76 1.04 -3.24
CA TYR A 141 -4.59 2.26 -3.19
C TYR A 141 -3.89 3.47 -2.59
N VAL A 142 -2.92 3.25 -1.69
CA VAL A 142 -2.35 4.32 -0.88
C VAL A 142 -0.84 4.28 -0.84
N TYR A 143 -0.26 5.43 -0.54
CA TYR A 143 1.18 5.58 -0.38
C TYR A 143 1.55 6.56 0.73
N TRP A 144 2.55 6.19 1.52
CA TRP A 144 3.39 7.10 2.26
C TRP A 144 4.75 6.43 2.52
N PRO A 145 5.81 7.18 2.87
CA PRO A 145 7.09 6.58 3.25
C PRO A 145 6.90 5.59 4.40
N ASN A 146 7.47 4.39 4.25
CA ASN A 146 7.45 3.32 5.26
C ASN A 146 6.07 2.72 5.61
N ILE A 147 5.10 2.80 4.69
CA ILE A 147 3.78 2.15 4.86
C ILE A 147 3.84 0.67 5.23
N ASP A 148 4.82 -0.08 4.70
CA ASP A 148 4.98 -1.51 5.00
C ASP A 148 5.36 -1.74 6.47
N GLU A 149 6.21 -0.89 7.05
CA GLU A 149 6.63 -0.94 8.46
C GLU A 149 5.45 -0.57 9.37
N ASP A 150 4.62 0.39 8.97
CA ASP A 150 3.41 0.76 9.71
C ASP A 150 2.37 -0.38 9.69
N CYS A 151 2.24 -1.08 8.55
CA CYS A 151 1.39 -2.28 8.46
C CYS A 151 1.91 -3.39 9.39
N GLU A 152 3.22 -3.63 9.42
CA GLU A 152 3.85 -4.61 10.31
C GLU A 152 3.57 -4.30 11.77
N ARG A 153 3.80 -3.05 12.18
CA ARG A 153 3.55 -2.61 13.55
C ARG A 153 2.08 -2.76 13.95
N THR A 154 1.16 -2.46 13.03
CA THR A 154 -0.29 -2.60 13.28
C THR A 154 -0.66 -4.07 13.52
N VAL A 155 -0.16 -4.99 12.70
CA VAL A 155 -0.44 -6.43 12.84
C VAL A 155 0.26 -7.03 14.06
N GLN A 156 1.51 -6.62 14.33
CA GLN A 156 2.28 -7.07 15.51
C GLN A 156 1.64 -6.62 16.82
N GLY A 157 1.08 -5.41 16.87
CA GLY A 157 0.38 -4.88 18.03
C GLY A 157 -1.03 -5.43 18.24
N CYS A 158 -1.58 -6.22 17.29
CA CYS A 158 -2.94 -6.73 17.36
C CYS A 158 -3.00 -8.11 18.01
N THR A 159 -3.68 -8.21 19.15
CA THR A 159 -3.85 -9.45 19.92
C THR A 159 -4.46 -10.58 19.10
N ASP A 160 -5.52 -10.28 18.35
CA ASP A 160 -6.25 -11.29 17.58
C ASP A 160 -5.40 -11.84 16.44
N CYS A 161 -4.63 -10.97 15.77
CA CYS A 161 -3.66 -11.39 14.77
C CYS A 161 -2.52 -12.22 15.36
N GLN A 162 -2.08 -11.93 16.59
CA GLN A 162 -1.05 -12.72 17.26
C GLN A 162 -1.55 -14.11 17.66
N LEU A 163 -2.78 -14.20 18.18
CA LEU A 163 -3.41 -15.48 18.55
C LEU A 163 -3.65 -16.40 17.34
N GLN A 164 -3.98 -15.82 16.19
CA GLN A 164 -4.19 -16.55 14.94
C GLN A 164 -2.91 -16.73 14.12
N SER A 165 -1.78 -16.20 14.59
CA SER A 165 -0.51 -16.34 13.88
C SER A 165 -0.08 -17.80 13.87
N LYS A 166 0.64 -18.21 12.81
CA LYS A 166 1.12 -19.59 12.68
C LYS A 166 1.96 -19.92 13.91
N THR A 167 1.70 -21.07 14.51
CA THR A 167 2.56 -21.65 15.54
C THR A 167 4.01 -21.62 15.06
N PRO A 168 4.97 -21.15 15.87
CA PRO A 168 6.37 -21.12 15.47
C PRO A 168 6.81 -22.49 14.98
N ALA A 169 7.82 -22.50 14.09
CA ALA A 169 8.37 -23.73 13.55
C ALA A 169 8.62 -24.71 14.70
N LYS A 170 8.08 -25.92 14.59
CA LYS A 170 8.27 -26.97 15.59
C LYS A 170 9.77 -27.07 15.85
N VAL A 171 10.17 -26.87 17.10
CA VAL A 171 11.55 -27.05 17.52
C VAL A 171 12.00 -28.43 17.04
N PRO A 172 13.23 -28.58 16.51
CA PRO A 172 13.74 -29.89 16.12
C PRO A 172 13.49 -30.88 17.25
N LEU A 173 12.90 -32.04 16.92
CA LEU A 173 12.63 -33.08 17.91
C LEU A 173 13.96 -33.47 18.54
N GLN A 174 14.14 -33.11 19.81
CA GLN A 174 15.29 -33.57 20.58
C GLN A 174 15.00 -35.01 21.00
N MET A 175 15.73 -35.96 20.41
CA MET A 175 15.62 -37.34 20.82
C MET A 175 16.10 -37.48 22.27
N TRP A 176 15.42 -38.33 23.03
CA TRP A 176 15.90 -38.73 24.33
C TRP A 176 17.19 -39.56 24.17
N LYS A 177 18.12 -39.45 25.12
CA LYS A 177 19.29 -40.35 25.16
C LYS A 177 18.84 -41.80 25.27
N SER A 178 19.48 -42.75 24.61
CA SER A 178 19.16 -44.18 24.79
C SER A 178 19.40 -44.60 26.25
N ALA A 179 18.47 -45.39 26.82
CA ALA A 179 18.71 -46.06 28.10
C ALA A 179 19.86 -47.05 27.94
N GLN A 180 20.78 -47.06 28.89
CA GLN A 180 21.94 -47.95 28.99
C GLN A 180 21.68 -49.12 29.93
N GLU A 181 20.79 -48.96 30.92
CA GLU A 181 20.44 -50.00 31.90
C GLU A 181 18.95 -50.34 31.89
N VAL A 182 18.62 -51.58 32.25
CA VAL A 182 17.23 -52.02 32.45
C VAL A 182 16.63 -51.20 33.59
N TRP A 183 15.40 -50.73 33.42
CA TRP A 183 14.70 -49.86 34.38
C TRP A 183 15.25 -48.43 34.50
N GLU A 184 16.24 -48.03 33.68
CA GLU A 184 16.75 -46.65 33.67
C GLU A 184 15.68 -45.65 33.19
N ARG A 185 14.84 -46.06 32.23
CA ARG A 185 13.70 -45.28 31.75
C ARG A 185 12.51 -46.17 31.47
N ILE A 186 11.39 -45.81 32.08
CA ILE A 186 10.11 -46.51 31.92
C ILE A 186 9.14 -45.57 31.21
N HIS A 187 8.51 -46.06 30.14
CA HIS A 187 7.39 -45.40 29.48
C HIS A 187 6.09 -45.99 30.02
N VAL A 188 5.21 -45.13 30.55
CA VAL A 188 3.90 -45.52 31.06
C VAL A 188 2.84 -44.78 30.26
N ASP A 189 1.86 -45.53 29.74
CA ASP A 189 0.71 -44.98 29.03
C ASP A 189 -0.56 -45.74 29.43
N PHE A 190 -1.72 -45.17 29.11
CA PHE A 190 -3.00 -45.85 29.28
C PHE A 190 -3.61 -46.19 27.92
N ALA A 191 -3.95 -47.46 27.74
CA ALA A 191 -4.69 -47.92 26.57
C ALA A 191 -6.14 -48.21 26.95
N GLY A 192 -7.10 -47.59 26.28
CA GLY A 192 -8.51 -47.89 26.45
C GLY A 192 -9.45 -46.68 26.36
N PRO A 193 -10.74 -46.89 26.67
CA PRO A 193 -11.32 -48.15 27.14
C PRO A 193 -11.52 -49.18 26.01
N LEU A 194 -11.13 -50.43 26.26
CA LEU A 194 -11.49 -51.58 25.43
C LEU A 194 -12.44 -52.46 26.25
N HIS A 195 -13.67 -52.65 25.76
CA HIS A 195 -14.77 -53.31 26.49
C HIS A 195 -14.99 -52.75 27.91
N GLY A 196 -14.90 -51.42 28.07
CA GLY A 196 -15.11 -50.77 29.36
C GLY A 196 -13.94 -50.87 30.35
N THR A 197 -12.81 -51.46 29.94
CA THR A 197 -11.61 -51.57 30.77
C THR A 197 -10.48 -50.69 30.21
N CYS A 198 -9.80 -49.94 31.08
CA CYS A 198 -8.56 -49.24 30.75
C CYS A 198 -7.37 -50.06 31.23
N TYR A 199 -6.33 -50.14 30.41
CA TYR A 199 -5.10 -50.87 30.67
C TYR A 199 -3.97 -49.87 30.90
N MET A 200 -3.17 -50.07 31.93
CA MET A 200 -1.90 -49.36 32.10
C MET A 200 -0.82 -50.16 31.38
N VAL A 201 -0.19 -49.55 30.39
CA VAL A 201 0.90 -50.12 29.61
C VAL A 201 2.20 -49.57 30.15
N VAL A 202 3.09 -50.46 30.56
CA VAL A 202 4.41 -50.12 31.11
C VAL A 202 5.47 -50.78 30.23
N VAL A 203 6.38 -49.98 29.67
CA VAL A 203 7.45 -50.44 28.76
C VAL A 203 8.80 -49.95 29.27
N ASP A 204 9.74 -50.87 29.46
CA ASP A 204 11.14 -50.51 29.72
C ASP A 204 11.82 -50.08 28.41
N ALA A 205 12.48 -48.92 28.44
CA ALA A 205 13.10 -48.32 27.26
C ALA A 205 14.32 -49.09 26.74
N MET A 206 15.01 -49.86 27.59
CA MET A 206 16.14 -50.70 27.17
C MET A 206 15.64 -51.93 26.40
N ASN A 207 14.63 -52.62 26.93
CA ASN A 207 14.08 -53.83 26.33
C ASN A 207 12.63 -53.67 25.84
N PRO A 208 12.40 -53.00 24.70
CA PRO A 208 11.06 -52.76 24.16
C PRO A 208 10.33 -54.03 23.72
N THR A 209 11.00 -55.20 23.68
CA THR A 209 10.40 -56.47 23.25
C THR A 209 9.88 -57.35 24.39
N GLY A 210 10.07 -56.96 25.65
CA GLY A 210 9.57 -57.72 26.80
C GLY A 210 10.10 -59.16 26.91
N LYS A 211 11.15 -59.51 26.14
CA LYS A 211 11.80 -60.82 26.22
C LYS A 211 12.72 -60.81 27.43
N VAL A 212 12.24 -61.40 28.52
CA VAL A 212 13.05 -61.75 29.68
C VAL A 212 13.96 -62.90 29.25
N ALA A 213 15.27 -62.73 29.44
CA ALA A 213 16.27 -63.80 29.21
C ALA A 213 16.11 -64.91 30.27
#